data_AF-A0A8T3NGD8-F1
#
_entry.id   AF-A0A8T3NGD8-F1
#
_cell.length_a   1.000
_cell.length_b   1.000
_cell.length_c   1.000
_cell.angle_alpha   90.00
_cell.angle_beta   90.00
_cell.angle_gamma   90.00
#
_symmetry.space_group_name_H-M   'P 1'
#
loop_
_entity.id
_entity.type
_entity.pdbx_description
1 polymer ?
#
loop_
_entity_poly.entity_id
_entity_poly.type
_entity_poly.pdbx_seq_one_letter_code
_entity_poly.pdbx_strand_id
1 'polypeptide(L)'
;MSGVHDRGGWPDDRPIDRSEHDLALWEQRTDAMMRLLSSPERRVIRVDELRRAIESLEPSRYESMGYYQRWLTAIETLMVEKGILTTEAIDRKTAELAAQAEVMPPPP
;
A
#
# COMPACT_ATOMS: atom_id res chain seq x y z
N MET A 1 1.68 20.92 6.17
CA MET A 1 1.86 20.28 7.49
C MET A 1 3.16 19.50 7.43
N SER A 2 4.01 19.59 8.46
CA SER A 2 5.20 18.72 8.55
C SER A 2 4.74 17.33 8.98
N GLY A 3 5.00 16.31 8.16
CA GLY A 3 4.67 14.92 8.42
C GLY A 3 5.91 14.04 8.27
N VAL A 4 5.82 12.76 8.66
CA VAL A 4 6.97 11.83 8.65
C VAL A 4 7.63 11.67 7.28
N HIS A 5 6.91 11.96 6.18
CA HIS A 5 7.45 11.94 4.83
C HIS A 5 8.44 13.09 4.54
N ASP A 6 8.37 14.19 5.30
CA ASP A 6 9.23 15.37 5.17
C ASP A 6 10.49 15.22 6.04
N ARG A 7 11.28 14.17 5.77
CA ARG A 7 12.51 13.85 6.52
C ARG A 7 13.73 14.66 6.10
N GLY A 8 13.59 15.56 5.14
CA GLY A 8 14.73 16.33 4.61
C GLY A 8 15.45 17.08 5.72
N GLY A 9 16.74 16.79 5.93
CA GLY A 9 17.56 17.45 6.94
C GLY A 9 17.42 16.94 8.36
N TRP A 10 16.68 15.85 8.61
CA TRP A 10 16.67 15.21 9.92
C TRP A 10 18.00 14.52 10.19
N PRO A 11 18.56 14.62 11.41
CA PRO A 11 19.79 13.92 11.75
C PRO A 11 19.53 12.41 11.80
N ASP A 12 20.24 11.65 10.97
CA ASP A 12 20.31 10.18 11.01
C ASP A 12 21.72 9.77 10.57
N ASP A 13 22.46 9.13 11.48
CA ASP A 13 23.84 8.68 11.28
C ASP A 13 23.94 7.17 11.05
N ARG A 14 22.79 6.48 11.01
CA ARG A 14 22.75 5.03 10.80
C ARG A 14 23.18 4.68 9.36
N PRO A 15 23.96 3.60 9.16
CA PRO A 15 24.30 3.14 7.84
C PRO A 15 23.04 2.80 7.03
N ILE A 16 23.03 3.20 5.77
CA ILE A 16 21.96 2.87 4.83
C ILE A 16 22.16 1.42 4.40
N ASP A 17 21.13 0.59 4.59
CA ASP A 17 21.06 -0.73 3.96
C ASP A 17 20.82 -0.55 2.45
N ARG A 18 21.73 -1.11 1.65
CA ARG A 18 21.73 -1.04 0.18
C ARG A 18 21.62 -2.43 -0.46
N SER A 19 21.31 -3.45 0.33
CA SER A 19 21.02 -4.78 -0.19
C SER A 19 19.82 -4.72 -1.13
N GLU A 20 19.85 -5.56 -2.17
CA GLU A 20 18.71 -5.71 -3.05
C GLU A 20 17.57 -6.44 -2.32
N HIS A 21 16.35 -5.98 -2.55
CA HIS A 21 15.14 -6.59 -1.99
C HIS A 21 14.42 -7.39 -3.06
N ASP A 22 14.32 -8.71 -2.84
CA ASP A 22 13.55 -9.59 -3.72
C ASP A 22 12.05 -9.32 -3.56
N LEU A 23 11.45 -8.76 -4.61
CA LEU A 23 10.03 -8.40 -4.59
C LEU A 23 9.15 -9.64 -4.51
N ALA A 24 8.37 -9.73 -3.43
CA ALA A 24 7.32 -10.71 -3.32
C ALA A 24 6.24 -10.46 -4.39
N LEU A 25 5.52 -11.52 -4.79
CA LEU A 25 4.49 -11.42 -5.81
C LEU A 25 3.41 -10.38 -5.49
N TRP A 26 3.06 -10.19 -4.21
CA TRP A 26 2.08 -9.20 -3.79
C TRP A 26 2.57 -7.75 -3.95
N GLU A 27 3.88 -7.51 -3.84
CA GLU A 27 4.50 -6.21 -4.07
C GLU A 27 4.43 -5.83 -5.55
N GLN A 28 4.78 -6.79 -6.42
CA GLN A 28 4.66 -6.62 -7.87
C GLN A 28 3.20 -6.39 -8.30
N ARG A 29 2.25 -7.11 -7.68
CA ARG A 29 0.81 -6.88 -7.90
C ARG A 29 0.36 -5.51 -7.43
N THR A 30 0.92 -4.99 -6.34
CA THR A 30 0.62 -3.64 -5.84
C THR A 30 1.08 -2.57 -6.83
N ASP A 31 2.29 -2.69 -7.38
CA ASP A 31 2.77 -1.81 -8.45
C ASP A 31 1.85 -1.87 -9.69
N ALA A 32 1.52 -3.08 -10.14
CA ALA A 32 0.63 -3.28 -11.28
C ALA A 32 -0.77 -2.69 -11.06
N MET A 33 -1.33 -2.80 -9.85
CA MET A 33 -2.60 -2.16 -9.48
C MET A 33 -2.49 -0.64 -9.56
N MET A 34 -1.43 -0.04 -9.03
CA MET A 34 -1.23 1.41 -9.12
C MET A 34 -1.23 1.84 -10.59
N ARG A 35 -0.41 1.21 -11.43
CA ARG A 35 -0.32 1.52 -12.87
C ARG A 35 -1.67 1.41 -13.59
N LEU A 36 -2.45 0.38 -13.26
CA LEU A 36 -3.76 0.15 -13.86
C LEU A 36 -4.74 1.26 -13.42
N LEU A 37 -4.83 1.53 -12.12
CA LEU A 37 -5.77 2.50 -11.56
C LEU A 37 -5.44 3.95 -11.97
N SER A 38 -4.15 4.24 -12.18
CA SER A 38 -3.68 5.56 -12.64
C SER A 38 -3.60 5.69 -14.17
N SER A 39 -3.99 4.66 -14.93
CA SER A 39 -3.83 4.69 -16.38
C SER A 39 -4.66 5.82 -17.01
N PRO A 40 -4.22 6.42 -18.13
CA PRO A 40 -4.97 7.48 -18.81
C PRO A 40 -6.37 7.06 -19.26
N GLU A 41 -6.63 5.77 -19.40
CA GLU A 41 -7.93 5.21 -19.80
C GLU A 41 -8.86 5.05 -18.60
N ARG A 42 -8.34 4.67 -17.42
CA ARG A 42 -9.15 4.41 -16.23
C ARG A 42 -9.30 5.62 -15.32
N ARG A 43 -8.22 6.38 -15.10
CA ARG A 43 -8.17 7.61 -14.30
C ARG A 43 -8.86 7.51 -12.93
N VAL A 44 -8.71 6.37 -12.27
CA VAL A 44 -9.35 6.12 -10.96
C VAL A 44 -8.58 6.83 -9.85
N ILE A 45 -7.25 6.78 -9.90
CA ILE A 45 -6.34 7.41 -8.94
C ILE A 45 -5.38 8.35 -9.68
N ARG A 46 -5.07 9.50 -9.09
CA ARG A 46 -3.93 10.34 -9.48
C ARG A 46 -2.74 10.15 -8.53
N VAL A 47 -1.53 10.46 -9.01
CA VAL A 47 -0.30 10.33 -8.22
C VAL A 47 -0.33 11.24 -6.98
N ASP A 48 -0.85 12.46 -7.10
CA ASP A 48 -1.01 13.38 -5.97
C ASP A 48 -2.00 12.85 -4.92
N GLU A 49 -3.09 12.21 -5.33
CA GLU A 49 -4.04 11.57 -4.42
C GLU A 49 -3.40 10.41 -3.67
N LEU A 50 -2.61 9.58 -4.36
CA LEU A 50 -1.86 8.48 -3.74
C LEU A 50 -0.86 9.01 -2.70
N ARG A 51 -0.10 10.06 -3.04
CA ARG A 51 0.85 10.70 -2.12
C ARG A 51 0.15 11.24 -0.89
N ARG A 52 -0.93 12.01 -1.08
CA ARG A 52 -1.74 12.53 0.03
C ARG A 52 -2.21 11.41 0.95
N ALA A 53 -2.73 10.31 0.40
CA ALA A 53 -3.22 9.18 1.21
C ALA A 53 -2.09 8.50 2.00
N ILE A 54 -0.91 8.30 1.41
CA ILE A 54 0.29 7.76 2.10
C ILE A 54 0.75 8.72 3.20
N GLU A 55 0.80 10.02 2.91
CA GLU A 55 1.27 11.07 3.81
C GLU A 55 0.30 11.35 4.98
N SER A 56 -0.96 10.91 4.84
CA SER A 56 -2.01 11.00 5.87
C SER A 56 -2.03 9.81 6.83
N LEU A 57 -1.14 8.82 6.65
CA LEU A 57 -1.02 7.70 7.59
C LEU A 57 -0.54 8.21 8.95
N GLU A 58 -1.06 7.60 10.01
CA GLU A 58 -0.54 7.81 11.37
C GLU A 58 0.99 7.61 11.39
N PRO A 59 1.76 8.52 12.03
CA PRO A 59 3.22 8.49 12.01
C PRO A 59 3.83 7.11 12.33
N SER A 60 3.37 6.47 13.41
CA SER A 60 3.85 5.14 13.82
C SER A 60 3.59 4.06 12.76
N ARG A 61 2.43 4.13 12.10
CA ARG A 61 2.06 3.21 11.02
C ARG A 61 2.94 3.46 9.78
N TYR A 62 3.16 4.72 9.42
CA TYR A 62 4.02 5.10 8.30
C TYR A 62 5.44 4.52 8.47
N GLU A 63 6.01 4.58 9.68
CA GLU A 63 7.38 4.14 9.95
C GLU A 63 7.53 2.62 10.01
N SER A 64 6.50 1.92 10.50
CA SER A 64 6.52 0.45 10.61
C SER A 64 6.23 -0.27 9.29
N MET A 65 5.62 0.41 8.32
CA MET A 65 5.16 -0.21 7.08
C MET A 65 6.24 -0.27 6.00
N GLY A 66 6.26 -1.41 5.29
CA GLY A 66 7.03 -1.57 4.06
C GLY A 66 6.61 -0.57 2.97
N TYR A 67 7.46 -0.38 1.97
CA TYR A 67 7.20 0.55 0.85
C TYR A 67 5.88 0.23 0.14
N TYR A 68 5.70 -1.01 -0.32
CA TYR A 68 4.49 -1.42 -1.02
C TYR A 68 3.28 -1.59 -0.08
N GLN A 69 3.47 -1.80 1.22
CA GLN A 69 2.36 -1.81 2.19
C GLN A 69 1.70 -0.43 2.31
N ARG A 70 2.50 0.65 2.29
CA ARG A 70 1.98 2.02 2.27
C ARG A 70 1.19 2.30 0.99
N TRP A 71 1.68 1.83 -0.16
CA TRP A 71 0.96 1.93 -1.43
C TRP A 71 -0.37 1.19 -1.41
N LEU A 72 -0.38 -0.08 -0.97
CA LEU A 72 -1.59 -0.87 -0.90
C LEU A 72 -2.63 -0.25 0.03
N THR A 73 -2.20 0.22 1.21
CA THR A 73 -3.06 0.95 2.15
C THR A 73 -3.68 2.20 1.52
N ALA A 74 -2.88 2.98 0.79
CA ALA A 74 -3.35 4.19 0.14
C ALA A 74 -4.31 3.90 -1.02
N ILE A 75 -4.05 2.85 -1.80
CA ILE A 75 -4.98 2.38 -2.84
C ILE A 75 -6.31 2.00 -2.23
N GLU A 76 -6.31 1.19 -1.16
CA GLU A 76 -7.52 0.79 -0.43
C GLU A 76 -8.31 2.01 0.06
N THR A 77 -7.60 2.94 0.72
CA THR A 77 -8.18 4.20 1.22
C THR A 77 -8.86 4.97 0.09
N LEU A 78 -8.21 5.12 -1.07
CA LEU A 78 -8.78 5.83 -2.21
C LEU A 78 -9.96 5.10 -2.86
N MET A 79 -9.98 3.77 -2.87
CA MET A 79 -11.14 3.00 -3.36
C MET A 79 -12.36 3.23 -2.47
N VAL A 80 -12.16 3.31 -1.16
CA VAL A 80 -13.23 3.58 -0.18
C VAL A 80 -13.68 5.04 -0.26
N GLU A 81 -12.76 6.00 -0.23
CA GLU A 81 -13.08 7.44 -0.34
C GLU A 81 -13.88 7.78 -1.60
N LYS A 82 -13.59 7.10 -2.72
CA LYS A 82 -14.28 7.31 -4.01
C LYS A 82 -15.56 6.47 -4.15
N GLY A 83 -15.91 5.66 -3.14
CA GLY A 83 -17.12 4.82 -3.13
C GLY A 83 -17.09 3.65 -4.12
N ILE A 84 -15.90 3.24 -4.59
CA ILE A 84 -15.73 2.11 -5.51
C ILE A 84 -15.83 0.79 -4.76
N LEU A 85 -15.30 0.76 -3.53
CA LEU A 85 -15.39 -0.35 -2.59
C LEU A 85 -15.88 0.18 -1.24
N THR A 86 -16.36 -0.72 -0.39
CA THR A 86 -16.58 -0.43 1.04
C THR A 86 -15.61 -1.25 1.87
N THR A 87 -15.28 -0.77 3.06
CA THR A 87 -14.42 -1.50 4.01
C THR A 87 -15.01 -2.88 4.31
N GLU A 88 -16.32 -3.00 4.47
CA GLU A 88 -16.97 -4.28 4.75
C GLU A 88 -16.86 -5.27 3.58
N ALA A 89 -16.85 -4.77 2.34
CA ALA A 89 -16.66 -5.62 1.16
C ALA A 89 -15.23 -6.15 1.08
N ILE A 90 -14.24 -5.31 1.43
CA ILE A 90 -12.82 -5.69 1.50
C ILE A 90 -12.59 -6.70 2.62
N ASP A 91 -13.11 -6.43 3.82
CA ASP A 91 -12.97 -7.30 5.00
C ASP A 91 -13.59 -8.66 4.75
N ARG A 92 -14.83 -8.69 4.23
CA ARG A 92 -15.51 -9.94 3.88
C ARG A 92 -14.69 -10.74 2.87
N LYS A 93 -14.16 -10.08 1.82
CA LYS A 93 -13.38 -10.79 0.81
C LYS A 93 -12.06 -11.32 1.35
N THR A 94 -11.42 -10.57 2.23
CA THR A 94 -10.17 -10.98 2.88
C THR A 94 -10.41 -12.20 3.78
N ALA A 95 -11.50 -12.20 4.56
CA ALA A 95 -11.88 -13.33 5.40
C ALA A 95 -12.21 -14.59 4.57
N GLU A 96 -12.93 -14.44 3.45
CA GLU A 96 -13.20 -15.54 2.52
C GLU A 96 -11.91 -16.16 1.97
N LEU A 97 -10.95 -15.33 1.55
CA LEU A 97 -9.68 -15.79 0.99
C LEU A 97 -8.79 -16.46 2.06
N ALA A 98 -8.79 -15.93 3.28
CA ALA A 98 -8.07 -16.53 4.41
C ALA A 98 -8.62 -17.93 4.73
N ALA A 99 -9.95 -18.08 4.81
CA ALA A 99 -10.59 -19.37 5.03
C ALA A 99 -10.28 -20.38 3.90
N GLN A 100 -10.23 -19.92 2.64
CA GLN A 100 -9.85 -20.77 1.50
C GLN A 100 -8.38 -21.23 1.58
N ALA A 101 -7.48 -20.35 2.04
CA ALA A 101 -6.07 -20.69 2.21
C ALA A 101 -5.84 -21.68 3.37
N GLU A 102 -6.66 -21.65 4.43
CA GLU A 102 -6.59 -22.65 5.50
C GLU A 102 -7.06 -24.05 5.05
N VAL A 103 -7.98 -24.11 4.08
CA VAL A 103 -8.51 -25.36 3.53
C VAL A 103 -7.53 -26.01 2.53
N MET A 104 -6.61 -25.24 1.94
CA MET A 104 -5.59 -25.73 1.01
C MET A 104 -4.20 -25.54 1.63
N PRO A 105 -3.55 -26.58 2.18
CA PRO A 105 -2.21 -26.43 2.74
C PRO A 105 -1.26 -25.88 1.65
N PRO A 106 -0.24 -25.08 2.03
CA PRO A 106 0.71 -24.55 1.06
C PRO A 106 1.32 -25.71 0.27
N PRO A 107 1.52 -25.55 -1.05
CA PRO A 107 2.22 -26.55 -1.83
C PRO A 107 3.61 -26.81 -1.23
N PRO A 108 4.12 -28.05 -1.31
CA PRO A 108 5.40 -28.43 -0.74
C PRO A 108 6.58 -27.60 -1.29
#